data_AF-A0A959CRV0-F1
#
_entry.id   AF-A0A959CRV0-F1
#
_cell.length_a   1.000
_cell.length_b   1.000
_cell.length_c   1.000
_cell.angle_alpha   90.00
_cell.angle_beta   90.00
_cell.angle_gamma   90.00
#
_symmetry.space_group_name_H-M   'P 1'
#
loop_
_entity.id
_entity.type
_entity.pdbx_description
1 polymer ?
#
loop_
_entity_poly.entity_id
_entity_poly.type
_entity_poly.pdbx_seq_one_letter_code
_entity_poly.pdbx_strand_id
1 'polypeptide(L)'
;MRKLIILSLLAAALASCSNVAKYKEAIETLSADWEATTSKVSATVSQITEAQDQAKTALQAISPSEEASASLTEDQSMKIGELQGVLQEQMGNLGQLAQKAFEFVNQWQEGSEKLEDLKTGLAEGKLPADAQSTIDNLKEMVTTAGEEVKGWESEVNTAKEAIKKVTDAYNELIGSSMDKADM
;
A
#
# COMPACT_ATOMS: atom_id res chain seq x y z
N MET A 1 -46.99 39.17 13.29
CA MET A 1 -45.94 38.26 13.80
C MET A 1 -45.70 37.04 12.90
N ARG A 2 -46.73 36.33 12.40
CA ARG A 2 -46.54 35.19 11.45
C ARG A 2 -45.79 35.55 10.16
N LYS A 3 -45.97 36.75 9.61
CA LYS A 3 -45.27 37.22 8.39
C LYS A 3 -43.76 37.50 8.58
N LEU A 4 -43.30 37.75 9.81
CA LEU A 4 -41.88 37.99 10.11
C LEU A 4 -41.09 36.69 10.31
N ILE A 5 -41.74 35.64 10.81
CA ILE A 5 -41.14 34.31 10.99
C ILE A 5 -40.87 33.64 9.63
N ILE A 6 -41.74 33.84 8.64
CA ILE A 6 -41.58 33.28 7.29
C ILE A 6 -40.41 33.95 6.54
N LEU A 7 -40.16 35.25 6.78
CA LEU A 7 -39.07 35.98 6.13
C LEU A 7 -37.68 35.61 6.70
N SER A 8 -37.57 35.32 8.00
CA SER A 8 -36.31 34.89 8.61
C SER A 8 -35.94 33.44 8.25
N LEU A 9 -36.93 32.56 8.08
CA LEU A 9 -36.74 31.20 7.57
C LEU A 9 -36.24 31.18 6.11
N LEU A 10 -36.72 32.08 5.27
CA LEU A 10 -36.26 32.21 3.87
C LEU A 10 -34.82 32.74 3.78
N ALA A 11 -34.44 33.68 4.64
CA ALA A 11 -33.07 34.22 4.69
C ALA A 11 -32.06 33.19 5.22
N ALA A 12 -32.44 32.35 6.19
CA ALA A 12 -31.62 31.25 6.68
C ALA A 12 -31.40 30.16 5.62
N ALA A 13 -32.42 29.88 4.79
CA ALA A 13 -32.33 28.92 3.69
C ALA A 13 -31.45 29.41 2.51
N LEU A 14 -31.37 30.72 2.28
CA LEU A 14 -30.52 31.29 1.22
C LEU A 14 -29.05 31.43 1.65
N ALA A 15 -28.77 31.64 2.95
CA ALA A 15 -27.42 31.72 3.47
C ALA A 15 -26.70 30.36 3.48
N SER A 16 -27.41 29.24 3.69
CA SER A 16 -26.80 27.90 3.66
C SER A 16 -26.35 27.50 2.25
N CYS A 17 -27.10 27.85 1.20
CA CYS A 17 -26.72 27.56 -0.18
C CYS A 17 -25.45 28.30 -0.63
N SER A 18 -25.21 29.53 -0.15
CA SER A 18 -24.00 30.30 -0.49
C SER A 18 -22.73 29.73 0.14
N ASN A 19 -22.85 29.12 1.32
CA ASN A 19 -21.70 28.64 2.08
C ASN A 19 -21.22 27.25 1.66
N VAL A 20 -22.08 26.46 1.00
CA VAL A 20 -21.72 25.14 0.47
C VAL A 20 -21.01 25.25 -0.88
N ALA A 21 -21.44 26.19 -1.73
CA ALA A 21 -20.87 26.39 -3.06
C ALA A 21 -19.35 26.66 -3.04
N LYS A 22 -18.82 27.29 -1.99
CA LYS A 22 -17.38 27.60 -1.85
C LYS A 22 -16.49 26.35 -1.65
N TYR A 23 -17.06 25.23 -1.20
CA TYR A 23 -16.32 23.99 -0.95
C TYR A 23 -16.42 22.99 -2.09
N LYS A 24 -17.31 23.24 -3.06
CA LYS A 24 -17.60 22.31 -4.16
C LYS A 24 -16.32 21.86 -4.88
N GLU A 25 -15.56 22.82 -5.39
CA GLU A 25 -14.33 22.55 -6.14
C GLU A 25 -13.27 21.83 -5.29
N ALA A 26 -13.16 22.20 -4.01
CA ALA A 26 -12.22 21.56 -3.09
C ALA A 26 -12.58 20.09 -2.81
N ILE A 27 -13.87 19.78 -2.64
CA ILE A 27 -14.35 18.41 -2.42
C ILE A 27 -14.23 17.58 -3.70
N GLU A 28 -14.56 18.15 -4.86
CA GLU A 28 -14.43 17.47 -6.16
C GLU A 28 -12.97 17.12 -6.47
N THR A 29 -12.05 18.08 -6.25
CA THR A 29 -10.60 17.85 -6.43
C THR A 29 -10.10 16.79 -5.44
N LEU A 30 -10.45 16.93 -4.16
CA LEU A 30 -10.07 15.97 -3.13
C LEU A 30 -10.59 14.56 -3.46
N SER A 31 -11.81 14.42 -3.99
CA SER A 31 -12.37 13.13 -4.38
C SER A 31 -11.56 12.48 -5.51
N ALA A 32 -11.19 13.25 -6.53
CA ALA A 32 -10.37 12.74 -7.63
C ALA A 32 -8.98 12.31 -7.16
N ASP A 33 -8.32 13.13 -6.33
CA ASP A 33 -7.01 12.82 -5.76
C ASP A 33 -7.08 11.58 -4.85
N TRP A 34 -8.16 11.44 -4.08
CA TRP A 34 -8.41 10.29 -3.20
C TRP A 34 -8.56 8.99 -4.00
N GLU A 35 -9.34 8.98 -5.08
CA GLU A 35 -9.53 7.81 -5.95
C GLU A 35 -8.22 7.41 -6.64
N ALA A 36 -7.48 8.39 -7.16
CA ALA A 36 -6.18 8.16 -7.79
C ALA A 36 -5.18 7.57 -6.79
N THR A 37 -5.17 8.08 -5.55
CA THR A 37 -4.29 7.61 -4.48
C THR A 37 -4.70 6.24 -3.96
N THR A 38 -6.00 5.98 -3.81
CA THR A 38 -6.56 4.65 -3.45
C THR A 38 -6.10 3.56 -4.42
N SER A 39 -6.08 3.89 -5.72
CA SER A 39 -5.61 2.98 -6.77
C SER A 39 -4.13 2.63 -6.58
N LYS A 40 -3.29 3.61 -6.24
CA LYS A 40 -1.85 3.39 -5.98
C LYS A 40 -1.59 2.61 -4.70
N VAL A 41 -2.30 2.94 -3.61
CA VAL A 41 -2.23 2.22 -2.34
C VAL A 41 -2.58 0.74 -2.57
N SER A 42 -3.71 0.48 -3.23
CA SER A 42 -4.15 -0.89 -3.54
C SER A 42 -3.12 -1.64 -4.39
N ALA A 43 -2.62 -1.03 -5.46
CA ALA A 43 -1.62 -1.64 -6.32
C ALA A 43 -0.33 -1.99 -5.57
N THR A 44 0.14 -1.09 -4.69
CA THR A 44 1.37 -1.30 -3.91
C THR A 44 1.19 -2.40 -2.87
N VAL A 45 0.03 -2.47 -2.19
CA VAL A 45 -0.32 -3.58 -1.29
C VAL A 45 -0.31 -4.92 -2.01
N SER A 46 -0.86 -4.99 -3.22
CA SER A 46 -0.78 -6.20 -4.06
C SER A 46 0.67 -6.56 -4.38
N GLN A 47 1.51 -5.59 -4.75
CA GLN A 47 2.94 -5.85 -5.03
C GLN A 47 3.73 -6.35 -3.81
N ILE A 48 3.40 -5.88 -2.59
CA ILE A 48 3.98 -6.40 -1.35
C ILE A 48 3.66 -7.90 -1.22
N THR A 49 2.39 -8.26 -1.42
CA THR A 49 1.94 -9.65 -1.31
C THR A 49 2.59 -10.53 -2.39
N GLU A 50 2.66 -10.06 -3.63
CA GLU A 50 3.36 -10.75 -4.72
C GLU A 50 4.84 -10.97 -4.40
N ALA A 51 5.52 -9.99 -3.80
CA ALA A 51 6.93 -10.13 -3.40
C ALA A 51 7.10 -11.15 -2.28
N GLN A 52 6.15 -11.25 -1.33
CA GLN A 52 6.16 -12.29 -0.30
C GLN A 52 6.04 -13.68 -0.91
N ASP A 53 5.12 -13.85 -1.86
CA ASP A 53 4.92 -15.12 -2.56
C ASP A 53 6.16 -15.48 -3.39
N GLN A 54 6.78 -14.51 -4.07
CA GLN A 54 8.04 -14.71 -4.79
C GLN A 54 9.16 -15.16 -3.86
N ALA A 55 9.33 -14.51 -2.70
CA ALA A 55 10.35 -14.90 -1.72
C ALA A 55 10.11 -16.32 -1.19
N LYS A 56 8.86 -16.67 -0.90
CA LYS A 56 8.46 -18.00 -0.45
C LYS A 56 8.72 -19.06 -1.53
N THR A 57 8.34 -18.81 -2.77
CA THR A 57 8.59 -19.71 -3.90
C THR A 57 10.09 -19.89 -4.14
N ALA A 58 10.87 -18.81 -4.10
CA ALA A 58 12.33 -18.90 -4.19
C ALA A 58 12.91 -19.73 -3.05
N LEU A 59 12.44 -19.53 -1.81
CA LEU A 59 12.93 -20.27 -0.65
C LEU A 59 12.65 -21.77 -0.79
N GLN A 60 11.47 -22.15 -1.27
CA GLN A 60 11.13 -23.53 -1.57
C GLN A 60 11.99 -24.11 -2.69
N ALA A 61 12.27 -23.34 -3.74
CA ALA A 61 13.06 -23.78 -4.89
C ALA A 61 14.53 -24.02 -4.55
N ILE A 62 15.10 -23.24 -3.64
CA ILE A 62 16.50 -23.39 -3.22
C ILE A 62 16.67 -24.35 -2.03
N SER A 63 15.58 -24.89 -1.49
CA SER A 63 15.64 -25.85 -0.40
C SER A 63 15.82 -27.26 -0.97
N PRO A 64 17.01 -27.89 -0.83
CA PRO A 64 17.25 -29.21 -1.37
C PRO A 64 16.36 -30.26 -0.68
N SER A 65 15.94 -31.29 -1.42
CA SER A 65 15.33 -32.48 -0.81
C SER A 65 16.35 -33.22 0.07
N GLU A 66 15.92 -34.20 0.87
CA GLU A 66 16.84 -35.02 1.64
C GLU A 66 17.85 -35.75 0.73
N GLU A 67 17.40 -36.28 -0.40
CA GLU A 67 18.25 -36.97 -1.37
C GLU A 67 19.23 -36.01 -2.05
N ALA A 68 18.78 -34.82 -2.43
CA ALA A 68 19.63 -33.79 -3.02
C ALA A 68 20.65 -33.24 -2.00
N SER A 69 20.25 -33.13 -0.73
CA SER A 69 21.14 -32.66 0.34
C SER A 69 22.32 -33.60 0.56
N ALA A 70 22.11 -34.91 0.41
CA ALA A 70 23.16 -35.91 0.59
C ALA A 70 24.26 -35.88 -0.49
N SER A 71 24.00 -35.25 -1.65
CA SER A 71 24.98 -35.12 -2.74
C SER A 71 25.70 -33.78 -2.75
N LEU A 72 25.34 -32.85 -1.88
CA LEU A 72 26.00 -31.55 -1.77
C LEU A 72 27.33 -31.66 -1.03
N THR A 73 28.32 -30.91 -1.49
CA THR A 73 29.53 -30.65 -0.71
C THR A 73 29.23 -29.76 0.50
N GLU A 74 30.14 -29.72 1.47
CA GLU A 74 30.03 -28.84 2.64
C GLU A 74 29.94 -27.35 2.22
N ASP A 75 30.78 -26.92 1.29
CA ASP A 75 30.78 -25.54 0.77
C ASP A 75 29.44 -25.20 0.08
N GLN A 76 28.88 -26.11 -0.71
CA GLN A 76 27.58 -25.92 -1.35
C GLN A 76 26.45 -25.84 -0.32
N SER A 77 26.47 -26.73 0.68
CA SER A 77 25.47 -26.76 1.75
C SER A 77 25.50 -25.46 2.56
N MET A 78 26.70 -24.98 2.91
CA MET A 78 26.89 -23.70 3.58
C MET A 78 26.35 -22.55 2.75
N LYS A 79 26.67 -22.52 1.44
CA LYS A 79 26.23 -21.43 0.57
C LYS A 79 24.71 -21.41 0.38
N ILE A 80 24.07 -22.57 0.25
CA ILE A 80 22.61 -22.68 0.19
C ILE A 80 21.99 -22.15 1.48
N GLY A 81 22.55 -22.50 2.64
CA GLY A 81 22.09 -21.98 3.94
C GLY A 81 22.15 -20.45 4.03
N GLU A 82 23.23 -19.82 3.53
CA GLU A 82 23.32 -18.36 3.46
C GLU A 82 22.22 -17.76 2.57
N LEU A 83 21.99 -18.35 1.39
CA LEU A 83 20.97 -17.91 0.44
C LEU A 83 19.55 -18.04 1.02
N GLN A 84 19.27 -19.14 1.73
CA GLN A 84 18.03 -19.33 2.47
C GLN A 84 17.85 -18.26 3.56
N GLY A 85 18.92 -17.93 4.29
CA GLY A 85 18.91 -16.88 5.30
C GLY A 85 18.51 -15.51 4.73
N VAL A 86 19.05 -15.14 3.56
CA VAL A 86 18.66 -13.90 2.87
C VAL A 86 17.17 -13.89 2.51
N LEU A 87 16.63 -14.99 1.97
CA LEU A 87 15.20 -15.06 1.62
C LEU A 87 14.30 -15.00 2.87
N GLN A 88 14.69 -15.65 3.96
CA GLN A 88 13.96 -15.58 5.23
C GLN A 88 13.95 -14.16 5.79
N GLU A 89 15.08 -13.44 5.71
CA GLU A 89 15.15 -12.02 6.08
C GLU A 89 14.20 -11.18 5.22
N GLN A 90 14.20 -11.36 3.90
CA GLN A 90 13.28 -10.64 3.00
C GLN A 90 11.82 -10.96 3.30
N MET A 91 11.47 -12.21 3.60
CA MET A 91 10.11 -12.57 4.03
C MET A 91 9.72 -11.84 5.33
N GLY A 92 10.64 -11.74 6.29
CA GLY A 92 10.42 -10.99 7.53
C GLY A 92 10.19 -9.50 7.29
N ASN A 93 11.02 -8.88 6.44
CA ASN A 93 10.91 -7.46 6.08
C ASN A 93 9.59 -7.17 5.35
N LEU A 94 9.27 -7.98 4.33
CA LEU A 94 8.01 -7.86 3.60
C LEU A 94 6.79 -8.13 4.50
N GLY A 95 6.92 -9.00 5.50
CA GLY A 95 5.90 -9.23 6.52
C GLY A 95 5.60 -7.97 7.34
N GLN A 96 6.64 -7.29 7.82
CA GLN A 96 6.51 -6.03 8.54
C GLN A 96 5.94 -4.92 7.66
N LEU A 97 6.39 -4.85 6.40
CA LEU A 97 5.87 -3.89 5.43
C LEU A 97 4.38 -4.10 5.14
N ALA A 98 3.94 -5.36 4.97
CA ALA A 98 2.54 -5.68 4.80
C ALA A 98 1.71 -5.24 6.02
N GLN A 99 2.19 -5.48 7.25
CA GLN A 99 1.50 -5.02 8.45
C GLN A 99 1.31 -3.50 8.47
N LYS A 100 2.39 -2.73 8.21
CA LYS A 100 2.31 -1.26 8.12
C LYS A 100 1.30 -0.80 7.06
N ALA A 101 1.32 -1.44 5.89
CA ALA A 101 0.40 -1.11 4.81
C ALA A 101 -1.06 -1.42 5.19
N PHE A 102 -1.33 -2.53 5.88
CA PHE A 102 -2.68 -2.84 6.38
C PHE A 102 -3.15 -1.85 7.45
N GLU A 103 -2.29 -1.45 8.38
CA GLU A 103 -2.59 -0.42 9.38
C GLU A 103 -2.94 0.91 8.71
N PHE A 104 -2.19 1.29 7.66
CA PHE A 104 -2.49 2.48 6.86
C PHE A 104 -3.81 2.36 6.11
N VAL A 105 -4.10 1.21 5.48
CA VAL A 105 -5.37 0.98 4.76
C VAL A 105 -6.58 1.17 5.68
N ASN A 106 -6.50 0.77 6.95
CA ASN A 106 -7.58 1.01 7.91
C ASN A 106 -7.81 2.51 8.15
N GLN A 107 -6.74 3.29 8.34
CA GLN A 107 -6.84 4.75 8.47
C GLN A 107 -7.41 5.39 7.19
N TRP A 108 -7.01 4.87 6.03
CA TRP A 108 -7.52 5.31 4.73
C TRP A 108 -9.03 5.02 4.57
N GLN A 109 -9.53 3.92 5.11
CA GLN A 109 -10.98 3.64 5.11
C GLN A 109 -11.75 4.66 5.96
N GLU A 110 -11.26 5.01 7.15
CA GLU A 110 -11.86 6.07 7.97
C GLU A 110 -11.88 7.43 7.26
N GLY A 111 -10.83 7.74 6.50
CA GLY A 111 -10.80 8.95 5.66
C GLY A 111 -11.81 8.91 4.52
N SER A 112 -12.04 7.72 3.94
CA SER A 112 -13.02 7.52 2.86
C SER A 112 -14.45 7.77 3.34
N GLU A 113 -14.79 7.38 4.56
CA GLU A 113 -16.09 7.67 5.18
C GLU A 113 -16.30 9.19 5.35
N LYS A 114 -15.28 9.90 5.86
CA LYS A 114 -15.34 11.37 6.01
C LYS A 114 -15.48 12.09 4.67
N LEU A 115 -14.81 11.60 3.63
CA LEU A 115 -14.96 12.14 2.28
C LEU A 115 -16.38 11.93 1.75
N GLU A 116 -16.98 10.77 2.01
CA GLU A 116 -18.36 10.49 1.61
C GLU A 116 -19.37 11.36 2.36
N ASP A 117 -19.15 11.65 3.64
CA ASP A 117 -19.94 12.61 4.42
C ASP A 117 -19.88 14.02 3.81
N LEU A 118 -18.70 14.45 3.37
CA LEU A 118 -18.53 15.74 2.67
C LEU A 118 -19.27 15.76 1.33
N LYS A 119 -19.18 14.69 0.54
CA LYS A 119 -19.89 14.56 -0.75
C LYS A 119 -21.40 14.55 -0.57
N THR A 120 -21.89 13.81 0.42
CA THR A 120 -23.32 13.77 0.78
C THR A 120 -23.80 15.13 1.24
N GLY A 121 -23.07 15.77 2.16
CA GLY A 121 -23.41 17.11 2.64
C GLY A 121 -23.38 18.17 1.54
N LEU A 122 -22.48 18.04 0.55
CA LEU A 122 -22.45 18.89 -0.64
C LEU A 122 -23.70 18.69 -1.51
N ALA A 123 -24.10 17.44 -1.76
CA ALA A 123 -25.29 17.11 -2.55
C ALA A 123 -26.60 17.56 -1.88
N GLU A 124 -26.67 17.43 -0.55
CA GLU A 124 -27.83 17.85 0.26
C GLU A 124 -27.86 19.36 0.55
N GLY A 125 -26.81 20.10 0.18
CA GLY A 125 -26.70 21.54 0.48
C GLY A 125 -26.50 21.85 1.96
N LYS A 126 -26.00 20.88 2.73
CA LYS A 126 -25.74 20.98 4.17
C LYS A 126 -24.44 20.26 4.55
N LEU A 127 -23.34 21.01 4.56
CA LEU A 127 -22.04 20.49 5.00
C LEU A 127 -21.91 20.41 6.53
N PRO A 128 -21.07 19.50 7.05
CA PRO A 128 -20.66 19.48 8.46
C PRO A 128 -20.06 20.82 8.91
N ALA A 129 -20.19 21.14 10.20
CA ALA A 129 -19.68 22.40 10.74
C ALA A 129 -18.15 22.53 10.64
N ASP A 130 -17.46 21.40 10.61
CA ASP A 130 -16.02 21.21 10.54
C ASP A 130 -15.51 20.91 9.11
N ALA A 131 -16.32 21.15 8.07
CA ALA A 131 -16.00 20.75 6.70
C ALA A 131 -14.62 21.23 6.21
N GLN A 132 -14.20 22.46 6.54
CA GLN A 132 -12.89 22.98 6.15
C GLN A 132 -11.76 22.15 6.78
N SER A 133 -11.79 21.93 8.09
CA SER A 133 -10.77 21.12 8.77
C SER A 133 -10.77 19.67 8.29
N THR A 134 -11.94 19.10 7.97
CA THR A 134 -12.04 17.75 7.40
C THR A 134 -11.40 17.68 6.02
N ILE A 135 -11.64 18.67 5.15
CA ILE A 135 -10.99 18.77 3.84
C ILE A 135 -9.47 18.86 3.99
N ASP A 136 -8.98 19.71 4.90
CA ASP A 136 -7.54 19.91 5.09
C ASP A 136 -6.86 18.64 5.61
N ASN A 137 -7.47 17.97 6.60
CA ASN A 137 -6.97 16.69 7.12
C ASN A 137 -6.93 15.61 6.03
N LEU A 138 -7.97 15.51 5.19
CA LEU A 138 -8.00 14.53 4.11
C LEU A 138 -6.95 14.82 3.02
N LYS A 139 -6.67 16.09 2.72
CA LYS A 139 -5.57 16.46 1.82
C LYS A 139 -4.20 16.09 2.37
N GLU A 140 -4.00 16.26 3.68
CA GLU A 140 -2.79 15.81 4.36
C GLU A 140 -2.67 14.28 4.27
N MET A 141 -3.76 13.55 4.54
CA MET A 141 -3.77 12.09 4.38
C MET A 141 -3.41 11.65 2.95
N VAL A 142 -3.94 12.30 1.91
CA VAL A 142 -3.55 12.05 0.50
C VAL A 142 -2.05 12.24 0.29
N THR A 143 -1.49 13.30 0.88
CA THR A 143 -0.05 13.59 0.78
C THR A 143 0.77 12.49 1.45
N THR A 144 0.43 12.14 2.69
CA THR A 144 1.07 11.06 3.45
C THR A 144 0.97 9.72 2.73
N ALA A 145 -0.19 9.37 2.17
CA ALA A 145 -0.36 8.16 1.37
C ALA A 145 0.60 8.12 0.17
N GLY A 146 0.81 9.26 -0.48
CA GLY A 146 1.75 9.37 -1.59
C GLY A 146 3.22 9.15 -1.18
N GLU A 147 3.59 9.50 0.04
CA GLU A 147 4.92 9.25 0.61
C GLU A 147 5.07 7.79 1.03
N GLU A 148 4.08 7.24 1.74
CA GLU A 148 4.03 5.83 2.14
C GLU A 148 4.12 4.89 0.93
N VAL A 149 3.32 5.13 -0.12
CA VAL A 149 3.36 4.36 -1.37
C VAL A 149 4.78 4.32 -1.96
N LYS A 150 5.47 5.47 -2.05
CA LYS A 150 6.84 5.51 -2.58
C LYS A 150 7.83 4.73 -1.70
N GLY A 151 7.68 4.84 -0.38
CA GLY A 151 8.48 4.09 0.58
C GLY A 151 8.31 2.59 0.39
N TRP A 152 7.06 2.13 0.33
CA TRP A 152 6.71 0.73 0.15
C TRP A 152 7.17 0.20 -1.22
N GLU A 153 6.99 0.95 -2.31
CA GLU A 153 7.49 0.59 -3.63
C GLU A 153 9.02 0.40 -3.63
N SER A 154 9.76 1.27 -2.93
CA SER A 154 11.21 1.16 -2.79
C SER A 154 11.62 -0.10 -2.02
N GLU A 155 10.95 -0.41 -0.91
CA GLU A 155 11.22 -1.62 -0.13
C GLU A 155 10.88 -2.90 -0.91
N VAL A 156 9.75 -2.92 -1.62
CA VAL A 156 9.35 -4.04 -2.50
C VAL A 156 10.37 -4.27 -3.60
N ASN A 157 10.84 -3.21 -4.27
CA ASN A 157 11.85 -3.33 -5.32
C ASN A 157 13.17 -3.88 -4.78
N THR A 158 13.60 -3.40 -3.60
CA THR A 158 14.79 -3.92 -2.92
C THR A 158 14.66 -5.41 -2.62
N ALA A 159 13.51 -5.85 -2.12
CA ALA A 159 13.25 -7.26 -1.85
C ALA A 159 13.25 -8.09 -3.14
N LYS A 160 12.60 -7.63 -4.21
CA LYS A 160 12.58 -8.29 -5.52
C LYS A 160 13.99 -8.46 -6.10
N GLU A 161 14.84 -7.45 -5.99
CA GLU A 161 16.23 -7.54 -6.41
C GLU A 161 17.03 -8.56 -5.60
N ALA A 162 16.83 -8.59 -4.27
CA ALA A 162 17.48 -9.56 -3.40
C ALA A 162 17.05 -11.00 -3.73
N ILE A 163 15.75 -11.23 -3.91
CA ILE A 163 15.18 -12.53 -4.32
C ILE A 163 15.79 -12.98 -5.65
N LYS A 164 15.89 -12.06 -6.63
CA LYS A 164 16.52 -12.35 -7.91
C LYS A 164 17.99 -12.75 -7.76
N LYS A 165 18.77 -11.95 -7.01
CA LYS A 165 20.20 -12.24 -6.77
C LYS A 165 20.40 -13.60 -6.11
N VAL A 166 19.57 -13.96 -5.14
CA VAL A 166 19.62 -15.27 -4.50
C VAL A 166 19.32 -16.39 -5.51
N THR A 167 18.27 -16.22 -6.31
CA THR A 167 17.87 -17.22 -7.31
C THR A 167 18.97 -17.42 -8.36
N ASP A 168 19.56 -16.34 -8.87
CA ASP A 168 20.65 -16.40 -9.84
C ASP A 168 21.89 -17.09 -9.23
N ALA A 169 22.28 -16.71 -8.00
CA ALA A 169 23.42 -17.32 -7.30
C ALA A 169 23.23 -18.81 -7.02
N TYR A 170 22.00 -19.23 -6.69
CA TYR A 170 21.69 -20.64 -6.52
C TYR A 170 21.83 -21.41 -7.84
N ASN A 171 21.29 -20.88 -8.94
CA ASN A 171 21.38 -21.49 -10.26
C ASN A 171 22.84 -21.65 -10.73
N GLU A 172 23.70 -20.67 -10.44
CA GLU A 172 25.14 -20.75 -10.72
C GLU A 172 25.84 -21.83 -9.87
N LEU A 173 25.49 -21.93 -8.59
CA LEU A 173 26.05 -22.91 -7.67
C LEU A 173 25.73 -24.36 -8.10
N ILE A 174 24.50 -24.62 -8.53
CA ILE A 174 24.09 -25.94 -9.00
C ILE A 174 24.54 -26.20 -10.46
N GLY A 175 24.50 -25.20 -11.33
CA GLY A 175 24.92 -25.33 -12.73
C GLY A 175 26.41 -25.64 -12.86
N SER A 176 27.26 -24.98 -12.07
CA SER A 176 28.71 -25.24 -12.02
C SER A 176 29.08 -26.63 -11.46
N SER A 177 28.13 -27.31 -10.81
CA SER A 177 28.30 -28.67 -10.30
C SER A 177 28.00 -29.75 -11.35
N MET A 178 27.14 -29.45 -12.34
CA MET A 178 26.81 -30.38 -13.43
C MET A 178 27.95 -30.49 -14.45
N ASP A 179 28.60 -29.37 -14.81
CA ASP A 179 29.74 -29.36 -15.75
C ASP A 179 30.97 -30.13 -15.23
N LYS A 180 31.09 -30.33 -13.91
CA LYS A 180 32.19 -31.10 -13.29
C LYS A 180 31.90 -32.60 -13.17
N ALA A 181 30.66 -33.04 -13.35
CA ALA A 181 30.29 -34.46 -13.26
C ALA A 181 30.50 -35.21 -14.58
N ASP A 182 30.63 -34.49 -15.70
CA ASP A 182 30.85 -35.03 -17.05
C ASP A 182 32.34 -35.03 -17.48
N MET A 183 33.27 -34.71 -16.59
CA MET A 183 34.73 -34.76 -16.80
C MET A 183 35.39 -35.85 -15.95
#